data_AF-A0A6C1P7Y7-F1
#
_entry.id   AF-A0A6C1P7Y7-F1
#
_cell.length_a   1.000
_cell.length_b   1.000
_cell.length_c   1.000
_cell.angle_alpha   90.00
_cell.angle_beta   90.00
_cell.angle_gamma   90.00
#
_symmetry.space_group_name_H-M   'P 1'
#
loop_
_entity.id
_entity.type
_entity.pdbx_description
1 polymer ?
#
loop_
_entity_poly.entity_id
_entity_poly.type
_entity_poly.pdbx_seq_one_letter_code
_entity_poly.pdbx_strand_id
1 'polypeptide(L)'
;RKRHIVGQFIFESMMICIIGGLLGILIAGGIVTGVQSLQLDDGPGQFLGNPILSYSTMILTAGILTVIGLIAGVFPAFKAAKVDPVESLRYE
;
A
#
# COMPACT_ATOMS: atom_id res chain seq x y z
N ARG A 1 -26.11 1.49 -11.89
CA ARG A 1 -25.41 2.25 -12.98
C ARG A 1 -23.91 1.96 -12.90
N LYS A 2 -23.22 1.78 -14.03
CA LYS A 2 -21.78 1.42 -14.13
C LYS A 2 -20.84 2.25 -13.24
N ARG A 3 -21.15 3.54 -13.03
CA ARG A 3 -20.39 4.46 -12.16
C ARG A 3 -20.34 4.05 -10.68
N HIS A 4 -21.37 3.38 -10.15
CA HIS A 4 -21.38 2.93 -8.76
C HIS A 4 -20.43 1.74 -8.55
N ILE A 5 -20.38 0.81 -9.51
CA ILE A 5 -19.48 -0.35 -9.47
C ILE A 5 -18.03 0.12 -9.50
N VAL A 6 -17.69 1.04 -10.42
CA VAL A 6 -16.34 1.63 -10.48
C VAL A 6 -15.96 2.32 -9.17
N GLY A 7 -16.87 3.13 -8.61
CA GLY A 7 -16.63 3.84 -7.36
C GLY A 7 -16.38 2.90 -6.18
N GLN A 8 -17.12 1.80 -6.06
CA GLN A 8 -16.95 0.82 -5.00
C GLN A 8 -15.59 0.11 -5.09
N PHE A 9 -15.20 -0.37 -6.28
CA PHE A 9 -13.91 -1.04 -6.47
C PHE A 9 -12.72 -0.11 -6.21
N ILE A 10 -12.82 1.16 -6.65
CA ILE A 10 -11.78 2.15 -6.35
C ILE A 10 -11.70 2.41 -4.85
N PHE A 11 -12.84 2.57 -4.18
CA PHE A 11 -12.87 2.79 -2.73
C PHE A 11 -12.27 1.62 -1.94
N GLU A 12 -12.63 0.38 -2.30
CA GLU A 12 -12.07 -0.83 -1.69
C GLU A 12 -10.56 -0.93 -1.91
N SER A 13 -10.10 -0.68 -3.13
CA SER A 13 -8.67 -0.66 -3.46
C SER A 13 -7.91 0.40 -2.67
N MET A 14 -8.48 1.60 -2.52
CA MET A 14 -7.89 2.67 -1.72
C MET A 14 -7.86 2.32 -0.23
N MET A 15 -8.93 1.73 0.32
CA MET A 15 -8.97 1.27 1.71
C MET A 15 -7.88 0.25 2.00
N ILE A 16 -7.72 -0.77 1.14
CA ILE A 16 -6.66 -1.77 1.27
C ILE A 16 -5.28 -1.11 1.20
N CYS A 17 -5.08 -0.16 0.30
CA CYS A 17 -3.82 0.56 0.17
C CYS A 17 -3.47 1.39 1.41
N ILE A 18 -4.45 2.10 1.97
CA ILE A 18 -4.28 2.91 3.19
C ILE A 18 -3.96 2.00 4.39
N ILE A 19 -4.71 0.92 4.57
CA ILE A 19 -4.48 -0.03 5.66
C ILE A 19 -3.10 -0.66 5.53
N GLY A 20 -2.72 -1.11 4.33
CA GLY A 20 -1.40 -1.66 4.06
C GLY A 20 -0.27 -0.65 4.30
N GLY A 21 -0.44 0.61 3.88
CA GLY A 21 0.52 1.68 4.13
C GLY A 21 0.71 2.00 5.61
N LEU A 22 -0.39 2.10 6.37
CA LEU A 22 -0.36 2.33 7.82
C LEU A 22 0.32 1.17 8.55
N LEU A 23 -0.04 -0.08 8.22
CA LEU A 23 0.62 -1.26 8.79
C LEU A 23 2.11 -1.31 8.44
N GLY A 24 2.48 -0.97 7.21
CA GLY A 24 3.88 -0.90 6.78
C GLY A 24 4.70 0.12 7.59
N ILE A 25 4.13 1.32 7.85
CA ILE A 25 4.78 2.34 8.69
C ILE A 25 4.92 1.86 10.13
N LEU A 26 3.89 1.22 10.70
CA LEU A 26 3.95 0.67 12.06
C LEU A 26 5.02 -0.41 12.19
N ILE A 27 5.08 -1.35 11.23
CA ILE A 27 6.09 -2.40 11.21
C ILE A 27 7.49 -1.80 11.05
N ALA A 28 7.67 -0.84 10.13
CA ALA A 28 8.95 -0.16 9.95
C ALA A 28 9.39 0.56 11.24
N GLY A 29 8.48 1.27 11.91
CA GLY A 29 8.73 1.89 13.20
C GLY A 29 9.17 0.87 14.26
N GLY A 30 8.44 -0.24 14.38
CA GLY A 30 8.77 -1.33 15.31
C GLY A 30 10.16 -1.93 15.06
N ILE A 31 10.51 -2.17 13.80
CA ILE A 31 11.84 -2.67 13.42
C ILE A 31 12.92 -1.66 13.79
N VAL A 32 12.73 -0.38 13.46
CA VAL A 32 13.69 0.69 13.76
C VAL A 32 13.92 0.80 15.27
N THR A 33 12.86 0.85 16.07
CA THR A 33 12.96 0.91 17.53
C THR A 33 13.56 -0.36 18.13
N GLY A 34 13.23 -1.53 17.56
CA GLY A 34 13.76 -2.82 18.01
C GLY A 34 15.27 -2.91 17.76
N VAL A 35 15.73 -2.51 16.57
CA VAL A 35 17.17 -2.47 16.25
C VAL A 35 17.90 -1.45 17.12
N GLN A 36 17.33 -0.26 17.35
CA GLN A 36 17.92 0.73 18.26
C GLN A 36 18.01 0.22 19.71
N SER A 37 17.05 -0.57 20.18
CA SER A 37 17.07 -1.13 21.54
C SER A 37 18.21 -2.12 21.79
N LEU A 38 18.79 -2.69 20.73
CA LEU A 38 19.91 -3.64 20.82
C LEU A 38 21.25 -2.94 21.08
N GLN A 39 21.31 -1.60 21.10
CA GLN A 39 22.50 -0.80 21.45
C GLN A 39 23.77 -1.33 20.77
N LEU A 40 23.68 -1.54 19.46
CA LEU A 40 24.75 -2.09 18.60
C LEU A 40 25.86 -1.06 18.32
N ASP A 41 26.14 -0.19 19.29
CA ASP A 41 27.05 0.94 19.16
C ASP A 41 28.53 0.50 19.20
N ASP A 42 28.82 -0.67 19.79
CA ASP A 42 30.16 -1.26 19.89
C ASP A 42 30.29 -2.60 19.13
N GLY A 43 31.34 -2.73 18.30
CA GLY A 43 31.69 -3.96 17.57
C GLY A 43 31.16 -4.03 16.12
N PRO A 44 31.01 -5.24 15.50
CA PRO A 44 30.55 -5.40 14.12
C PRO A 44 29.12 -4.86 13.87
N GLY A 45 28.40 -4.48 14.93
CA GLY A 45 27.12 -3.78 14.88
C GLY A 45 27.17 -2.38 14.27
N GLN A 46 28.33 -1.70 14.28
CA GLN A 46 28.49 -0.40 13.62
C GLN A 46 28.23 -0.45 12.10
N PHE A 47 28.44 -1.61 11.47
CA PHE A 47 28.17 -1.79 10.04
C PHE A 47 26.68 -1.84 9.70
N LEU A 48 25.81 -2.12 10.67
CA LEU A 48 24.35 -2.09 10.47
C LEU A 48 23.81 -0.66 10.37
N GLY A 49 24.57 0.33 10.84
CA GLY A 49 24.16 1.73 10.85
C GLY A 49 23.03 2.03 11.83
N ASN A 50 22.80 3.32 12.11
CA ASN A 50 21.65 3.77 12.87
C ASN A 50 20.44 3.87 11.94
N PRO A 51 19.45 2.95 12.01
CA PRO A 51 18.26 3.06 11.17
C PRO A 51 17.47 4.31 11.59
N ILE A 52 17.34 5.26 10.66
CA ILE A 52 16.63 6.52 10.88
C ILE A 52 15.44 6.56 9.92
N LEU A 53 14.25 6.82 10.47
CA LEU A 53 13.08 7.14 9.66
C LEU A 53 13.19 8.57 9.16
N SER A 54 13.62 8.74 7.91
CA SER A 54 13.63 10.05 7.26
C SER A 54 12.25 10.39 6.70
N TYR A 55 11.78 11.62 6.97
CA TYR A 55 10.55 12.17 6.39
C TYR A 55 10.57 12.15 4.84
N SER A 56 11.74 12.36 4.22
CA SER A 56 11.87 12.31 2.77
C SER A 56 11.55 10.93 2.21
N THR A 57 12.06 9.88 2.86
CA THR A 57 11.79 8.49 2.49
C THR A 57 10.33 8.16 2.67
N MET A 58 9.70 8.56 3.78
CA MET A 58 8.28 8.34 4.04
C MET A 58 7.37 8.97 2.97
N ILE A 59 7.65 10.22 2.58
CA ILE A 59 6.89 10.91 1.53
C ILE A 59 7.05 10.19 0.18
N LEU A 60 8.28 9.78 -0.15
CA LEU A 60 8.57 9.06 -1.39
C LEU A 60 7.84 7.70 -1.45
N THR A 61 7.92 6.90 -0.38
CA THR A 61 7.19 5.62 -0.33
C THR A 61 5.69 5.81 -0.36
N ALA A 62 5.14 6.82 0.34
CA ALA A 62 3.72 7.14 0.27
C ALA A 62 3.27 7.53 -1.16
N GLY A 63 4.09 8.31 -1.86
CA GLY A 63 3.86 8.67 -3.26
C GLY A 63 3.83 7.44 -4.17
N ILE A 64 4.82 6.55 -4.05
CA ILE A 64 4.89 5.30 -4.82
C ILE A 64 3.69 4.40 -4.51
N LEU A 65 3.34 4.22 -3.23
CA LEU A 65 2.16 3.45 -2.80
C LEU A 65 0.88 3.99 -3.42
N THR A 66 0.71 5.32 -3.44
CA THR A 66 -0.47 5.96 -4.03
C THR A 66 -0.58 5.67 -5.53
N VAL A 67 0.53 5.79 -6.27
CA VAL A 67 0.56 5.52 -7.71
C VAL A 67 0.22 4.05 -7.99
N ILE A 68 0.86 3.12 -7.28
CA ILE A 68 0.62 1.69 -7.46
C ILE A 68 -0.82 1.33 -7.08
N GLY A 69 -1.32 1.83 -5.95
CA GLY A 69 -2.69 1.59 -5.47
C GLY A 69 -3.75 2.10 -6.43
N LEU A 70 -3.54 3.30 -7.00
CA LEU A 70 -4.43 3.85 -8.02
C LEU A 70 -4.44 3.01 -9.29
N ILE A 71 -3.27 2.60 -9.80
CA ILE A 71 -3.18 1.75 -11.00
C ILE A 71 -3.87 0.41 -10.75
N ALA A 72 -3.59 -0.22 -9.60
CA ALA A 72 -4.15 -1.50 -9.22
C ALA A 72 -5.66 -1.46 -8.99
N GLY A 73 -6.23 -0.34 -8.54
CA GLY A 73 -7.68 -0.21 -8.34
C GLY A 73 -8.45 0.25 -9.59
N VAL A 74 -7.89 1.19 -10.36
CA VAL A 74 -8.56 1.78 -11.53
C VAL A 74 -8.63 0.80 -12.69
N PHE A 75 -7.55 0.06 -12.96
CA PHE A 75 -7.50 -0.90 -14.07
C PHE A 75 -8.59 -1.99 -14.01
N PRO A 76 -8.74 -2.76 -12.90
CA PRO A 76 -9.80 -3.76 -12.78
C PRO A 76 -11.19 -3.11 -12.71
N ALA A 77 -11.34 -1.95 -12.04
CA ALA A 77 -12.63 -1.26 -11.95
C ALA A 77 -13.18 -0.88 -13.33
N PHE A 78 -12.32 -0.39 -14.24
CA PHE A 78 -12.69 -0.11 -15.62
C PHE A 78 -13.06 -1.37 -16.41
N LYS A 79 -12.34 -2.48 -16.17
CA LYS A 79 -12.64 -3.77 -16.81
C LYS A 79 -14.01 -4.30 -16.36
N ALA A 80 -14.30 -4.26 -15.05
CA ALA A 80 -15.57 -4.71 -14.48
C ALA A 80 -16.78 -3.89 -14.97
N ALA A 81 -16.61 -2.58 -15.14
CA ALA A 81 -17.69 -1.70 -15.60
C ALA A 81 -18.09 -1.91 -17.08
N LYS A 82 -17.22 -2.53 -17.88
CA LYS A 82 -17.47 -2.82 -19.30
C LYS A 82 -18.22 -4.13 -19.54
N VAL A 83 -18.33 -5.01 -18.54
CA VAL A 83 -19.09 -6.26 -18.64
C VAL A 83 -20.59 -5.93 -18.76
N ASP A 84 -21.16 -6.06 -19.96
CA ASP A 84 -22.10 -7.15 -20.27
C ASP A 84 -23.12 -7.65 -19.22
N PRO A 85 -23.96 -6.87 -18.51
CA PRO A 85 -24.91 -7.46 -17.56
C PRO A 85 -25.78 -8.59 -18.14
N VAL A 86 -26.14 -8.51 -19.44
CA VAL A 86 -26.91 -9.57 -20.11
C VAL A 86 -26.04 -10.81 -20.38
N GLU A 87 -24.76 -10.61 -20.66
CA GLU A 87 -23.80 -11.70 -20.89
C GLU A 87 -23.46 -12.41 -19.57
N SER A 88 -23.30 -11.68 -18.47
CA SER A 88 -23.07 -12.27 -17.14
C SER A 88 -24.23 -13.14 -16.64
N LEU A 89 -25.47 -12.82 -16.99
CA LEU A 89 -26.67 -13.61 -16.64
C LEU A 89 -26.89 -14.82 -17.55
N ARG A 90 -26.21 -14.88 -18.70
CA ARG A 90 -26.39 -15.94 -19.71
C ARG A 90 -25.33 -17.04 -19.60
N TYR A 91 -24.23 -16.76 -18.91
CA TYR A 91 -23.20 -17.73 -18.54
C TYR A 91 -23.40 -18.31 -17.13
N GLU A 92 -24.52 -17.98 -16.49
CA GLU A 92 -25.03 -18.67 -15.29
C GLU A 92 -26.14 -19.67 -15.67
#